data_AF-A0A4Z1I770-F1
#
_entry.id   AF-A0A4Z1I770-F1
#
_cell.length_a   1.000
_cell.length_b   1.000
_cell.length_c   1.000
_cell.angle_alpha   90.00
_cell.angle_beta   90.00
_cell.angle_gamma   90.00
#
_symmetry.space_group_name_H-M   'P 1'
#
loop_
_entity.id
_entity.type
_entity.pdbx_description
1 polymer ?
#
loop_
_entity_poly.entity_id
_entity_poly.type
_entity_poly.pdbx_seq_one_letter_code
_entity_poly.pdbx_strand_id
1 'polypeptide(L)'
;MFRNRALLSLANCLEVETSERDDIDKQTRDLKNVTYKELILSSFDFPDVKLLALSGVRDWDLFMQDSPDRSSTSNITSLSLTNTVPADRGLMKPISWSKALKSFRYELALSEIRKYRRFESSRRPDRFILSAKEFSDALKPHEHCLEELFIEGHTTGDEPNFDPRQSIDLHSLTNLRYIGLPFNFLFTSQPDAADYGISYSATAISKILPPALERLHIEMNNEYV
;
A
#
# COMPACT_ATOMS: atom_id res chain seq x y z
N MET A 1 2.06 9.03 20.89
CA MET A 1 3.45 9.00 21.43
C MET A 1 3.95 7.57 21.29
N PHE A 2 4.58 7.25 20.16
CA PHE A 2 5.67 6.28 20.02
C PHE A 2 6.50 6.78 18.83
N ARG A 3 7.63 7.39 19.16
CA ARG A 3 8.65 7.82 18.19
C ARG A 3 9.55 6.62 17.95
N ASN A 4 9.42 5.95 16.81
CA ASN A 4 10.49 5.14 16.25
C ASN A 4 11.17 5.94 15.13
N ARG A 5 11.88 7.00 15.53
CA ARG A 5 12.94 7.61 14.71
C ARG A 5 14.24 6.86 15.00
N ALA A 6 14.38 5.70 14.37
CA ALA A 6 15.61 4.92 14.25
C ALA A 6 15.35 4.05 13.00
N LEU A 7 16.08 4.09 11.90
CA LEU A 7 17.49 4.36 11.64
C LEU A 7 17.62 4.47 10.12
N LEU A 8 17.90 5.62 9.50
CA LEU A 8 18.34 5.64 8.10
C LEU A 8 19.35 6.76 7.81
N SER A 9 20.39 6.83 8.65
CA SER A 9 21.68 7.44 8.28
C SER A 9 22.55 6.38 7.59
N LEU A 10 22.05 5.76 6.53
CA LEU A 10 22.79 4.77 5.74
C LEU A 10 22.95 5.31 4.34
N ALA A 11 24.19 5.28 3.81
CA ALA A 11 24.43 5.46 2.39
C ALA A 11 23.44 4.56 1.62
N ASN A 12 22.73 5.11 0.62
CA ASN A 12 21.69 4.46 -0.19
C ASN A 12 20.24 4.56 0.34
N CYS A 13 19.98 5.39 1.34
CA CYS A 13 18.62 5.73 1.75
C CYS A 13 18.20 7.13 1.28
N LEU A 14 16.96 7.26 0.83
CA LEU A 14 16.30 8.53 0.57
C LEU A 14 14.95 8.58 1.29
N GLU A 15 14.71 9.66 2.04
CA GLU A 15 13.43 9.94 2.72
C GLU A 15 12.84 11.23 2.14
N VAL A 16 11.57 11.16 1.71
CA VAL A 16 10.83 12.30 1.17
C VAL A 16 9.55 12.47 1.96
N GLU A 17 9.41 13.63 2.60
CA GLU A 17 8.21 14.01 3.37
C GLU A 17 7.44 15.10 2.60
N THR A 18 6.18 14.83 2.28
CA THR A 18 5.26 15.83 1.72
C THR A 18 4.45 16.47 2.84
N SER A 19 4.44 17.81 2.90
CA SER A 19 3.83 18.55 4.02
C SER A 19 2.30 18.45 4.06
N GLU A 20 1.71 18.33 5.26
CA GLU A 20 0.28 18.02 5.46
C GLU A 20 -0.70 19.17 5.16
N ARG A 21 -0.29 20.44 5.16
CA ARG A 21 -1.24 21.54 5.43
C ARG A 21 -1.69 22.42 4.25
N ASP A 22 -0.94 22.54 3.16
CA ASP A 22 -1.23 23.57 2.14
C ASP A 22 -1.27 23.07 0.68
N ASP A 23 -1.06 21.77 0.47
CA ASP A 23 -0.67 21.25 -0.85
C ASP A 23 -1.82 20.67 -1.66
N ILE A 24 -3.06 20.74 -1.18
CA ILE A 24 -4.23 20.36 -1.98
C ILE A 24 -4.89 21.62 -2.53
N ASP A 25 -5.00 21.68 -3.85
CA ASP A 25 -5.74 22.73 -4.52
C ASP A 25 -7.23 22.62 -4.18
N LYS A 26 -7.80 23.71 -3.68
CA LYS A 26 -9.19 23.70 -3.21
C LYS A 26 -10.21 23.67 -4.36
N GLN A 27 -9.80 24.04 -5.58
CA GLN A 27 -10.62 24.02 -6.78
C GLN A 27 -10.45 22.72 -7.57
N THR A 28 -9.22 22.31 -7.88
CA THR A 28 -8.98 21.12 -8.71
C THR A 28 -8.93 19.84 -7.88
N ARG A 29 -8.68 19.96 -6.56
CA ARG A 29 -8.37 18.85 -5.66
C ARG A 29 -7.02 18.18 -5.98
N ASP A 30 -6.17 18.84 -6.78
CA ASP A 30 -4.84 18.34 -7.13
C ASP A 30 -3.82 18.59 -6.02
N LEU A 31 -2.73 17.81 -6.02
CA LEU A 31 -1.52 18.21 -5.32
C LEU A 31 -0.95 19.47 -6.02
N LYS A 32 -1.02 20.63 -5.35
CA LYS A 32 -0.43 21.90 -5.79
C LYS A 32 1.06 21.79 -6.08
N ASN A 33 1.75 20.90 -5.40
CA ASN A 33 3.20 20.79 -5.49
C ASN A 33 3.63 19.80 -6.58
N VAL A 34 3.58 20.26 -7.83
CA VAL A 34 4.29 19.66 -8.97
C VAL A 34 5.75 19.32 -8.61
N THR A 35 6.38 20.17 -7.79
CA THR A 35 7.75 19.97 -7.28
C THR A 35 7.91 18.69 -6.46
N TYR A 36 6.94 18.31 -5.62
CA TYR A 36 7.01 17.05 -4.86
C TYR A 36 6.81 15.84 -5.77
N LYS A 37 5.97 15.96 -6.80
CA LYS A 37 5.79 14.92 -7.81
C LYS A 37 7.10 14.66 -8.55
N GLU A 38 7.73 15.68 -9.11
CA GLU A 38 9.02 15.54 -9.80
C GLU A 38 10.12 15.00 -8.88
N LEU A 39 10.17 15.45 -7.62
CA LEU A 39 11.14 14.96 -6.63
C LEU A 39 10.97 13.45 -6.34
N ILE A 40 9.75 13.00 -6.09
CA ILE A 40 9.47 11.59 -5.83
C ILE A 40 9.70 10.76 -7.09
N LEU A 41 9.29 11.23 -8.27
CA LEU A 41 9.54 10.53 -9.54
C LEU A 41 11.04 10.35 -9.79
N SER A 42 11.82 11.42 -9.61
CA SER A 42 13.29 11.37 -9.75
C SER A 42 13.97 10.53 -8.66
N SER A 43 13.32 10.34 -7.50
CA SER A 43 13.83 9.49 -6.42
C SER A 43 14.05 8.04 -6.88
N PHE A 44 13.25 7.55 -7.83
CA PHE A 44 13.39 6.21 -8.40
C PHE A 44 14.53 6.08 -9.41
N ASP A 45 15.05 7.20 -9.92
CA ASP A 45 16.10 7.24 -10.94
C ASP A 45 17.52 7.24 -10.32
N PHE A 46 17.65 7.43 -9.00
CA PHE A 46 18.96 7.40 -8.35
C PHE A 46 19.53 5.98 -8.30
N PRO A 47 20.69 5.73 -8.94
CA PRO A 47 21.22 4.37 -9.09
C PRO A 47 21.70 3.77 -7.76
N ASP A 48 22.15 4.62 -6.85
CA ASP A 48 22.72 4.21 -5.56
C ASP A 48 21.64 4.02 -4.49
N VAL A 49 20.44 4.57 -4.66
CA VAL A 49 19.36 4.45 -3.66
C VAL A 49 18.79 3.03 -3.69
N LYS A 50 18.77 2.40 -2.51
CA LYS A 50 18.20 1.06 -2.27
C LYS A 50 16.94 1.11 -1.42
N LEU A 51 16.81 2.13 -0.57
CA LEU A 51 15.66 2.32 0.27
C LEU A 51 15.04 3.69 -0.01
N LEU A 52 13.76 3.69 -0.34
CA LEU A 52 12.95 4.89 -0.48
C LEU A 52 11.84 4.89 0.57
N ALA A 53 11.85 5.92 1.42
CA ALA A 53 10.79 6.19 2.38
C ALA A 53 9.99 7.41 1.90
N LEU A 54 8.69 7.25 1.68
CA LEU A 54 7.77 8.30 1.30
C LEU A 54 6.75 8.51 2.41
N SER A 55 6.54 9.76 2.81
CA SER A 55 5.56 10.11 3.83
C SER A 55 4.63 11.19 3.36
N GLY A 56 3.34 11.06 3.65
CA GLY A 56 2.35 12.12 3.46
C GLY A 56 1.61 12.10 2.12
N VAL A 57 1.78 11.09 1.25
CA VAL A 57 1.08 11.05 -0.05
C VAL A 57 -0.44 10.93 0.14
N ARG A 58 -1.21 11.80 -0.53
CA ARG A 58 -2.65 12.00 -0.27
C ARG A 58 -3.61 11.56 -1.38
N ASP A 59 -3.11 11.18 -2.55
CA ASP A 59 -3.89 10.59 -3.66
C ASP A 59 -2.90 9.96 -4.64
N TRP A 60 -2.78 8.64 -4.67
CA TRP A 60 -1.75 7.97 -5.47
C TRP A 60 -2.10 7.97 -6.96
N ASP A 61 -3.38 7.87 -7.31
CA ASP A 61 -3.87 7.81 -8.70
C ASP A 61 -3.60 9.15 -9.39
N LEU A 62 -3.98 10.24 -8.72
CA LEU A 62 -3.68 11.60 -9.16
C LEU A 62 -2.17 11.89 -9.17
N PHE A 63 -1.48 11.46 -8.11
CA PHE A 63 -0.03 11.64 -8.02
C PHE A 63 0.68 10.96 -9.21
N MET A 64 0.25 9.75 -9.57
CA MET A 64 0.80 8.98 -10.68
C MET A 64 0.13 9.25 -12.04
N GLN A 65 -0.81 10.19 -12.10
CA GLN A 65 -1.43 10.59 -13.36
C GLN A 65 -0.35 11.07 -14.34
N ASP A 66 -0.41 10.61 -15.59
CA ASP A 66 0.57 10.92 -16.65
C ASP A 66 2.03 10.56 -16.33
N SER A 67 2.28 9.78 -15.26
CA SER A 67 3.62 9.26 -14.99
C SER A 67 4.03 8.31 -16.12
N PRO A 68 5.28 8.38 -16.61
CA PRO A 68 5.77 7.44 -17.61
C PRO A 68 5.72 6.00 -17.07
N ASP A 69 5.62 5.03 -17.98
CA ASP A 69 5.85 3.64 -17.63
C ASP A 69 7.35 3.43 -17.37
N ARG A 70 7.66 3.03 -16.14
CA ARG A 70 9.01 2.82 -15.61
C ARG A 70 9.12 1.46 -14.94
N SER A 71 8.29 0.50 -15.34
CA SER A 71 8.33 -0.85 -14.78
C SER A 71 9.75 -1.43 -14.82
N SER A 72 10.21 -1.94 -13.68
CA SER A 72 11.52 -2.59 -13.54
C SER A 72 12.74 -1.73 -13.93
N THR A 73 12.70 -0.40 -13.74
CA THR A 73 13.85 0.48 -14.04
C THR A 73 14.66 0.86 -12.80
N SER A 74 14.02 0.92 -11.62
CA SER A 74 14.61 1.41 -10.38
C SER A 74 15.44 0.35 -9.65
N ASN A 75 16.50 0.81 -8.97
CA ASN A 75 17.37 -0.01 -8.13
C ASN A 75 16.90 -0.12 -6.67
N ILE A 76 15.78 0.51 -6.34
CA ILE A 76 15.15 0.43 -5.02
C ILE A 76 14.76 -1.02 -4.73
N THR A 77 15.11 -1.48 -3.54
CA THR A 77 14.80 -2.83 -3.03
C THR A 77 13.92 -2.77 -1.79
N SER A 78 13.80 -1.61 -1.14
CA SER A 78 12.93 -1.41 0.01
C SER A 78 12.12 -0.13 -0.16
N LEU A 79 10.79 -0.26 -0.12
CA LEU A 79 9.86 0.85 -0.24
C LEU A 79 9.03 0.93 1.03
N SER A 80 9.11 2.07 1.72
CA SER A 80 8.34 2.36 2.92
C SER A 80 7.44 3.56 2.68
N LEU A 81 6.15 3.36 2.85
CA LEU A 81 5.11 4.37 2.66
C LEU A 81 4.45 4.58 4.00
N THR A 82 4.64 5.75 4.59
CA THR A 82 4.07 6.08 5.90
C THR A 82 3.16 7.28 5.78
N ASN A 83 2.25 7.44 6.74
CA ASN A 83 1.32 8.56 6.74
C ASN A 83 0.67 8.79 5.38
N THR A 84 0.13 7.75 4.75
CA THR A 84 -0.46 7.83 3.39
C THR A 84 -1.96 7.52 3.44
N VAL A 85 -2.70 8.00 2.44
CA VAL A 85 -4.11 7.64 2.21
C VAL A 85 -4.24 6.19 1.72
N PRO A 86 -5.46 5.60 1.78
CA PRO A 86 -5.75 4.27 1.24
C PRO A 86 -5.19 4.09 -0.16
N ALA A 87 -4.60 2.93 -0.38
CA ALA A 87 -3.97 2.58 -1.64
C ALA A 87 -5.02 2.51 -2.76
N ASP A 88 -4.79 3.30 -3.80
CA ASP A 88 -5.57 3.28 -5.03
C ASP A 88 -4.73 2.68 -6.17
N ARG A 89 -5.26 2.74 -7.40
CA ARG A 89 -4.59 2.24 -8.61
C ARG A 89 -3.22 2.84 -8.86
N GLY A 90 -2.99 4.10 -8.48
CA GLY A 90 -1.73 4.77 -8.66
C GLY A 90 -0.60 4.14 -7.86
N LEU A 91 -0.90 3.54 -6.70
CA LEU A 91 0.11 2.90 -5.85
C LEU A 91 0.77 1.69 -6.53
N MET A 92 0.09 1.08 -7.51
CA MET A 92 0.63 -0.09 -8.23
C MET A 92 1.88 0.25 -9.03
N LYS A 93 1.99 1.49 -9.53
CA LYS A 93 3.14 1.93 -10.33
C LYS A 93 4.45 1.96 -9.54
N PRO A 94 4.58 2.66 -8.40
CA PRO A 94 5.85 2.68 -7.67
C PRO A 94 6.28 1.29 -7.16
N ILE A 95 5.33 0.38 -6.90
CA ILE A 95 5.64 -1.03 -6.60
C ILE A 95 6.29 -1.71 -7.82
N SER A 96 5.74 -1.52 -9.02
CA SER A 96 6.25 -2.17 -10.24
C SER A 96 7.54 -1.55 -10.80
N TRP A 97 7.91 -0.34 -10.39
CA TRP A 97 9.13 0.33 -10.89
C TRP A 97 10.43 -0.26 -10.38
N SER A 98 10.39 -0.94 -9.23
CA SER A 98 11.57 -1.60 -8.67
C SER A 98 11.95 -2.82 -9.53
N LYS A 99 13.25 -3.09 -9.72
CA LYS A 99 13.71 -4.31 -10.42
C LYS A 99 13.55 -5.58 -9.60
N ALA A 100 13.75 -5.46 -8.28
CA ALA A 100 13.76 -6.57 -7.35
C ALA A 100 13.38 -6.07 -5.95
N LEU A 101 12.09 -5.79 -5.76
CA LEU A 101 11.60 -5.30 -4.47
C LEU A 101 11.68 -6.42 -3.43
N LYS A 102 12.48 -6.21 -2.38
CA LYS A 102 12.67 -7.14 -1.26
C LYS A 102 11.76 -6.84 -0.09
N SER A 103 11.45 -5.57 0.16
CA SER A 103 10.64 -5.16 1.31
C SER A 103 9.65 -4.07 0.90
N PHE A 104 8.38 -4.30 1.17
CA PHE A 104 7.32 -3.32 1.00
C PHE A 104 6.62 -3.09 2.35
N ARG A 105 6.56 -1.84 2.79
CA ARG A 105 5.86 -1.43 4.01
C ARG A 105 4.94 -0.27 3.71
N TYR A 106 3.69 -0.39 4.12
CA TYR A 106 2.66 0.59 3.90
C TYR A 106 1.86 0.80 5.19
N GLU A 107 1.90 2.01 5.72
CA GLU A 107 1.21 2.43 6.94
C GLU A 107 0.15 3.50 6.61
N LEU A 108 -1.10 3.15 6.85
CA LEU A 108 -2.26 4.03 6.75
C LEU A 108 -2.30 5.01 7.94
N ALA A 109 -2.27 6.32 7.68
CA ALA A 109 -2.54 7.31 8.73
C ALA A 109 -3.90 7.99 8.55
N LEU A 110 -4.74 7.77 9.55
CA LEU A 110 -6.18 8.03 9.49
C LEU A 110 -6.64 9.27 10.21
N SER A 111 -5.76 9.87 11.01
CA SER A 111 -6.13 11.05 11.79
C SER A 111 -6.61 12.21 10.91
N GLU A 112 -6.23 12.20 9.63
CA GLU A 112 -6.71 13.16 8.63
C GLU A 112 -7.94 12.67 7.82
N ILE A 113 -8.22 11.35 7.73
CA ILE A 113 -9.30 10.81 6.89
C ILE A 113 -10.71 11.21 7.37
N ARG A 114 -10.88 11.55 8.66
CA ARG A 114 -12.14 12.16 9.14
C ARG A 114 -12.50 13.45 8.39
N LYS A 115 -11.52 14.19 7.86
CA LYS A 115 -11.75 15.33 6.95
C LYS A 115 -11.90 14.90 5.48
N TYR A 116 -11.40 13.72 5.13
CA TYR A 116 -11.59 13.06 3.83
C TYR A 116 -12.95 12.36 3.66
N ARG A 117 -13.87 12.32 4.64
CA ARG A 117 -15.30 12.00 4.34
C ARG A 117 -15.90 12.92 3.28
N ARG A 118 -15.28 14.08 2.98
CA ARG A 118 -15.61 14.88 1.79
C ARG A 118 -15.24 14.22 0.45
N PHE A 119 -14.49 13.11 0.44
CA PHE A 119 -14.18 12.31 -0.74
C PHE A 119 -15.27 11.25 -1.03
N GLU A 120 -16.12 10.90 -0.05
CA GLU A 120 -17.38 10.15 -0.27
C GLU A 120 -18.36 10.95 -1.16
N SER A 121 -18.22 12.29 -1.19
CA SER A 121 -18.96 13.14 -2.14
C SER A 121 -18.41 13.11 -3.58
N SER A 122 -17.37 12.32 -3.85
CA SER A 122 -16.92 12.06 -5.22
C SER A 122 -17.86 11.07 -5.90
N ARG A 123 -18.04 11.21 -7.23
CA ARG A 123 -18.90 10.31 -8.02
C ARG A 123 -18.44 8.84 -8.04
N ARG A 124 -17.34 8.50 -7.34
CA ARG A 124 -16.72 7.17 -7.27
C ARG A 124 -16.26 6.89 -5.84
N PRO A 125 -17.16 6.50 -4.92
CA PRO A 125 -16.81 6.09 -3.57
C PRO A 125 -15.77 4.94 -3.56
N ASP A 126 -15.84 4.06 -4.56
CA ASP A 126 -14.96 2.88 -4.68
C ASP A 126 -13.48 3.18 -4.99
N ARG A 127 -13.10 4.45 -5.23
CA ARG A 127 -11.72 4.78 -5.65
C ARG A 127 -10.65 4.57 -4.57
N PHE A 128 -11.06 4.51 -3.30
CA PHE A 128 -10.17 4.29 -2.15
C PHE A 128 -10.19 2.85 -1.64
N ILE A 129 -10.75 1.94 -2.43
CA ILE A 129 -10.75 0.52 -2.15
C ILE A 129 -9.50 -0.09 -2.82
N LEU A 130 -8.58 -0.61 -2.01
CA LEU A 130 -7.43 -1.32 -2.54
C LEU A 130 -7.89 -2.67 -3.10
N SER A 131 -7.74 -2.82 -4.41
CA SER A 131 -8.00 -4.06 -5.15
C SER A 131 -6.88 -5.07 -4.86
N ALA A 132 -7.20 -6.15 -4.12
CA ALA A 132 -6.24 -7.21 -3.84
C ALA A 132 -5.67 -7.84 -5.11
N LYS A 133 -6.47 -7.87 -6.19
CA LYS A 133 -6.02 -8.35 -7.51
C LYS A 133 -4.99 -7.41 -8.13
N GLU A 134 -5.27 -6.11 -8.20
CA GLU A 134 -4.33 -5.13 -8.78
C GLU A 134 -3.03 -5.09 -7.97
N PHE A 135 -3.13 -5.20 -6.65
CA PHE A 135 -1.98 -5.31 -5.76
C PHE A 135 -1.16 -6.58 -6.00
N SER A 136 -1.82 -7.74 -6.12
CA SER A 136 -1.17 -8.99 -6.49
C SER A 136 -0.46 -8.89 -7.84
N ASP A 137 -1.12 -8.31 -8.85
CA ASP A 137 -0.54 -8.09 -10.17
C ASP A 137 0.72 -7.20 -10.12
N ALA A 138 0.73 -6.16 -9.27
CA ALA A 138 1.89 -5.30 -9.06
C ALA A 138 3.05 -6.00 -8.34
N LEU A 139 2.77 -7.01 -7.52
CA LEU A 139 3.78 -7.81 -6.81
C LEU A 139 4.38 -8.94 -7.65
N LYS A 140 3.71 -9.39 -8.73
CA LYS A 140 4.17 -10.48 -9.61
C LYS A 140 5.63 -10.38 -10.05
N PRO A 141 6.16 -9.21 -10.47
CA PRO A 141 7.57 -9.09 -10.85
C PRO A 141 8.55 -9.42 -9.72
N HIS A 142 8.09 -9.40 -8.46
CA HIS A 142 8.91 -9.56 -7.26
C HIS A 142 8.75 -10.94 -6.62
N GLU A 143 8.01 -11.88 -7.22
CA GLU A 143 7.70 -13.20 -6.66
C GLU A 143 8.90 -13.97 -6.11
N HIS A 144 10.05 -13.83 -6.78
CA HIS A 144 11.28 -14.54 -6.41
C HIS A 144 12.22 -13.74 -5.50
N CYS A 145 11.87 -12.51 -5.10
CA CYS A 145 12.77 -11.65 -4.33
C CYS A 145 12.12 -10.91 -3.17
N LEU A 146 10.79 -10.83 -3.11
CA LEU A 146 10.09 -10.22 -1.99
C LEU A 146 10.28 -11.07 -0.74
N GLU A 147 10.81 -10.44 0.32
CA GLU A 147 11.14 -11.06 1.61
C GLU A 147 10.22 -10.53 2.73
N GLU A 148 9.75 -9.28 2.61
CA GLU A 148 8.88 -8.60 3.58
C GLU A 148 7.69 -7.90 2.90
N LEU A 149 6.49 -8.09 3.46
CA LEU A 149 5.25 -7.42 3.06
C LEU A 149 4.48 -6.97 4.29
N PHE A 150 4.37 -5.66 4.50
CA PHE A 150 3.61 -5.05 5.58
C PHE A 150 2.60 -4.04 5.05
N ILE A 151 1.34 -4.21 5.42
CA ILE A 151 0.23 -3.26 5.25
C ILE A 151 -0.39 -3.13 6.64
N GLU A 152 -0.26 -1.96 7.25
CA GLU A 152 -0.72 -1.69 8.60
C GLU A 152 -1.62 -0.46 8.63
N GLY A 153 -2.57 -0.48 9.56
CA GLY A 153 -3.41 0.67 9.91
C GLY A 153 -4.88 0.45 9.59
N HIS A 154 -5.73 0.99 10.45
CA HIS A 154 -7.19 0.85 10.35
C HIS A 154 -7.78 1.85 9.34
N THR A 155 -9.10 1.93 9.18
CA THR A 155 -9.77 3.19 8.83
C THR A 155 -10.72 3.56 9.95
N THR A 156 -11.03 4.84 10.10
CA THR A 156 -12.02 5.29 11.09
C THR A 156 -13.46 5.11 10.59
N GLY A 157 -13.68 4.27 9.58
CA GLY A 157 -14.99 4.02 8.96
C GLY A 157 -15.39 2.57 9.15
N ASP A 158 -16.70 2.32 9.13
CA ASP A 158 -17.30 1.00 9.31
C ASP A 158 -17.21 0.15 8.02
N GLU A 159 -16.81 0.76 6.89
CA GLU A 159 -16.66 0.08 5.60
C GLU A 159 -15.24 -0.45 5.40
N PRO A 160 -15.08 -1.64 4.79
CA PRO A 160 -13.77 -2.21 4.50
C PRO A 160 -13.01 -1.36 3.46
N ASN A 161 -11.73 -1.10 3.70
CA ASN A 161 -10.84 -0.41 2.73
C ASN A 161 -10.41 -1.28 1.55
N PHE A 162 -10.95 -2.49 1.49
CA PHE A 162 -10.52 -3.57 0.64
C PHE A 162 -11.75 -4.20 0.02
N ASP A 163 -11.66 -4.58 -1.25
CA ASP A 163 -12.78 -5.22 -1.93
C ASP A 163 -12.97 -6.63 -1.34
N PRO A 164 -14.04 -6.90 -0.56
CA PRO A 164 -14.21 -8.19 0.13
C PRO A 164 -14.45 -9.35 -0.84
N ARG A 165 -14.69 -9.04 -2.13
CA ARG A 165 -14.77 -10.00 -3.24
C ARG A 165 -13.41 -10.50 -3.71
N GLN A 166 -12.31 -9.93 -3.22
CA GLN A 166 -10.97 -10.22 -3.67
C GLN A 166 -10.08 -10.58 -2.49
N SER A 167 -9.30 -11.65 -2.64
CA SER A 167 -8.27 -12.07 -1.69
C SER A 167 -6.94 -12.18 -2.42
N ILE A 168 -5.84 -11.86 -1.74
CA ILE A 168 -4.50 -12.09 -2.29
C ILE A 168 -4.05 -13.53 -2.05
N ASP A 169 -3.46 -14.16 -3.08
CA ASP A 169 -2.69 -15.39 -2.95
C ASP A 169 -1.21 -15.02 -2.81
N LEU A 170 -0.60 -15.41 -1.69
CA LEU A 170 0.82 -15.16 -1.39
C LEU A 170 1.69 -16.40 -1.61
N HIS A 171 1.10 -17.53 -2.01
CA HIS A 171 1.82 -18.81 -2.14
C HIS A 171 2.90 -18.74 -3.22
N SER A 172 2.71 -17.93 -4.28
CA SER A 172 3.72 -17.74 -5.33
C SER A 172 4.94 -16.92 -4.90
N LEU A 173 4.85 -16.17 -3.79
CA LEU A 173 5.93 -15.35 -3.25
C LEU A 173 6.92 -16.23 -2.47
N THR A 174 7.73 -17.00 -3.18
CA THR A 174 8.49 -18.13 -2.59
C THR A 174 9.51 -17.72 -1.53
N ASN A 175 9.95 -16.46 -1.52
CA ASN A 175 10.94 -15.93 -0.57
C ASN A 175 10.33 -15.04 0.51
N LEU A 176 9.00 -14.88 0.53
CA LEU A 176 8.32 -14.03 1.50
C LEU A 176 8.34 -14.67 2.89
N ARG A 177 9.04 -14.03 3.82
CA ARG A 177 9.31 -14.53 5.19
C ARG A 177 8.53 -13.78 6.26
N TYR A 178 8.27 -12.49 6.04
CA TYR A 178 7.65 -11.61 7.02
C TYR A 178 6.40 -10.96 6.44
N ILE A 179 5.25 -11.25 7.05
CA ILE A 179 3.95 -10.75 6.62
C ILE A 179 3.30 -9.99 7.76
N GLY A 180 2.87 -8.76 7.50
CA GLY A 180 1.91 -8.01 8.31
C GLY A 180 0.77 -7.54 7.42
N LEU A 181 -0.42 -8.13 7.54
CA LEU A 181 -1.55 -7.77 6.68
C LEU A 181 -2.85 -7.71 7.49
N PRO A 182 -3.83 -6.89 7.07
CA PRO A 182 -5.18 -6.96 7.59
C PRO A 182 -5.81 -8.32 7.30
N PHE A 183 -6.63 -8.84 8.23
CA PHE A 183 -7.26 -10.15 8.07
C PHE A 183 -8.10 -10.27 6.78
N ASN A 184 -8.85 -9.21 6.46
CA ASN A 184 -9.71 -9.13 5.27
C ASN A 184 -8.93 -9.06 3.95
N PHE A 185 -7.61 -8.94 3.99
CA PHE A 185 -6.73 -9.05 2.82
C PHE A 185 -6.50 -10.50 2.41
N LEU A 186 -6.51 -11.40 3.39
CA LEU A 186 -6.26 -12.83 3.21
C LEU A 186 -7.57 -13.64 3.13
N PHE A 187 -8.61 -13.19 3.83
CA PHE A 187 -9.85 -13.96 3.99
C PHE A 187 -11.09 -13.07 3.90
N THR A 188 -12.11 -13.55 3.19
CA THR A 188 -13.46 -13.00 3.27
C THR A 188 -14.18 -13.65 4.46
N SER A 189 -14.74 -12.86 5.37
CA SER A 189 -15.54 -13.40 6.47
C SER A 189 -16.87 -13.98 5.95
N GLN A 190 -17.49 -14.90 6.70
CA GLN A 190 -18.80 -15.44 6.31
C GLN A 190 -19.91 -14.38 6.27
N PRO A 191 -20.00 -13.43 7.24
CA PRO A 191 -20.90 -12.29 7.13
C PRO A 191 -20.69 -11.47 5.86
N ASP A 192 -19.44 -11.06 5.58
CA ASP A 192 -19.13 -10.29 4.36
C ASP A 192 -19.51 -11.09 3.11
N ALA A 193 -19.18 -12.39 3.06
CA ALA A 193 -19.54 -13.23 1.92
C ALA A 193 -21.07 -13.25 1.67
N ALA A 194 -21.88 -13.28 2.74
CA ALA A 194 -23.34 -13.22 2.63
C ALA A 194 -23.81 -11.85 2.11
N ASP A 195 -23.30 -10.76 2.67
CA ASP A 195 -23.68 -9.38 2.33
C ASP A 195 -23.33 -9.04 0.87
N TYR A 196 -22.22 -9.57 0.37
CA TYR A 196 -21.75 -9.35 -1.00
C TYR A 196 -22.16 -10.46 -1.99
N GLY A 197 -22.96 -11.45 -1.56
CA GLY A 197 -23.43 -12.54 -2.43
C GLY A 197 -22.31 -13.45 -2.96
N ILE A 198 -21.22 -13.59 -2.21
CA ILE A 198 -20.05 -14.42 -2.55
C ILE A 198 -20.27 -15.83 -2.01
N SER A 199 -19.99 -16.85 -2.84
CA SER A 199 -19.97 -18.23 -2.38
C SER A 199 -18.85 -18.43 -1.36
N TYR A 200 -19.20 -18.62 -0.09
CA TYR A 200 -18.23 -18.85 0.97
C TYR A 200 -17.63 -20.26 0.89
N SER A 201 -16.30 -20.33 0.83
CA SER A 201 -15.53 -21.56 0.99
C SER A 201 -14.34 -21.27 1.87
N ALA A 202 -14.18 -22.03 2.95
CA ALA A 202 -13.04 -21.89 3.84
C ALA A 202 -11.78 -22.39 3.12
N THR A 203 -10.97 -21.46 2.61
CA THR A 203 -9.66 -21.79 2.04
C THR A 203 -8.67 -21.98 3.18
N ALA A 204 -8.01 -23.14 3.22
CA ALA A 204 -6.99 -23.41 4.21
C ALA A 204 -5.85 -22.38 4.08
N ILE A 205 -5.48 -21.77 5.21
CA ILE A 205 -4.42 -20.74 5.27
C ILE A 205 -3.09 -21.21 4.66
N SER A 206 -2.80 -22.51 4.76
CA SER A 206 -1.60 -23.14 4.17
C SER A 206 -1.57 -23.10 2.64
N LYS A 207 -2.71 -22.84 1.97
CA LYS A 207 -2.80 -22.69 0.51
C LYS A 207 -2.59 -21.25 0.06
N ILE A 208 -2.61 -20.29 0.98
CA ILE A 208 -2.53 -18.85 0.70
C ILE A 208 -1.16 -18.31 1.12
N LEU A 209 -0.59 -18.82 2.22
CA LEU A 209 0.67 -18.34 2.76
C LEU A 209 1.89 -18.85 1.96
N PRO A 210 2.98 -18.08 1.91
CA PRO A 210 4.20 -18.48 1.23
C PRO A 210 4.90 -19.63 1.96
N PRO A 211 5.64 -20.48 1.23
CA PRO A 211 6.34 -21.64 1.82
C PRO A 211 7.49 -21.25 2.75
N ALA A 212 8.09 -20.06 2.57
CA ALA A 212 9.22 -19.58 3.36
C ALA A 212 8.81 -18.76 4.61
N LEU A 213 7.52 -18.77 4.97
CA LEU A 213 7.00 -17.93 6.05
C LEU A 213 7.69 -18.21 7.40
N GLU A 214 8.23 -17.15 8.01
CA GLU A 214 8.81 -17.19 9.37
C GLU A 214 7.95 -16.45 10.38
N ARG A 215 7.31 -15.35 9.97
CA ARG A 215 6.48 -14.53 10.84
C ARG A 215 5.24 -14.04 10.13
N LEU A 216 4.11 -14.26 10.77
CA LEU A 216 2.81 -13.76 10.37
C LEU A 216 2.24 -12.86 11.46
N HIS A 217 1.95 -11.62 11.10
CA HIS A 217 1.20 -10.67 11.89
C HIS A 217 -0.12 -10.40 11.15
N ILE A 218 -1.24 -10.73 11.80
CA ILE A 218 -2.57 -10.45 11.27
C ILE A 218 -3.18 -9.35 12.12
N GLU A 219 -3.54 -8.23 11.49
CA GLU A 219 -4.30 -7.17 12.12
C GLU A 219 -5.79 -7.52 12.06
N MET A 220 -6.43 -7.62 13.23
CA MET A 220 -7.87 -7.88 13.36
C MET A 220 -8.57 -6.59 13.75
N ASN A 221 -9.70 -6.29 13.09
CA ASN A 221 -10.54 -5.17 13.52
C ASN A 221 -11.19 -5.51 14.87
N ASN A 222 -11.27 -4.52 15.77
CA ASN A 222 -11.82 -4.66 17.13
C ASN A 222 -13.34 -4.95 17.18
N GLU A 223 -14.01 -5.10 16.04
CA GLU A 223 -15.46 -5.40 15.98
C GLU A 223 -15.79 -6.87 16.27
N TYR A 224 -14.77 -7.72 16.47
CA TYR A 224 -14.92 -9.16 16.74
C TYR A 224 -14.69 -9.54 18.21
N VAL A 225 -14.90 -8.62 19.17
CA VAL A 225 -14.86 -8.89 20.63
C VAL A 225 -16.24 -8.80 21.26
#